data_AF-A0A920KQ03-F1
#
_entry.id   AF-A0A920KQ03-F1
#
_cell.length_a   1.000
_cell.length_b   1.000
_cell.length_c   1.000
_cell.angle_alpha   90.00
_cell.angle_beta   90.00
_cell.angle_gamma   90.00
#
_symmetry.space_group_name_H-M   'P 1'
#
loop_
_entity.id
_entity.type
_entity.pdbx_description
1 polymer ?
#
loop_
_entity_poly.entity_id
_entity_poly.type
_entity_poly.pdbx_seq_one_letter_code
_entity_poly.pdbx_strand_id
1 'polypeptide(L)' 'MLDRPAVTLQPNINNSRSRGPVALRSSNPEDSLKIEMNLLSDPLDRETLINGLRMARKAFQQKAFALT' A
#
# COMPACT_ATOMS: atom_id res chain seq x y z
N MET A 1 17.99 -16.67 -1.96
CA MET A 1 17.22 -17.20 -0.82
C MET A 1 17.68 -16.46 0.42
N LEU A 2 16.78 -16.07 1.34
CA LEU A 2 17.20 -15.39 2.57
C LEU A 2 17.98 -16.37 3.46
N ASP A 3 19.02 -15.89 4.10
CA ASP A 3 19.91 -16.63 5.00
C ASP A 3 19.34 -16.81 6.42
N ARG A 4 18.21 -16.15 6.71
CA ARG A 4 17.52 -16.18 8.01
C ARG A 4 16.01 -15.98 7.83
N PRO A 5 15.19 -16.40 8.82
CA PRO A 5 13.77 -16.10 8.84
C PRO A 5 13.51 -14.59 8.74
N ALA A 6 12.54 -14.21 7.94
CA ALA A 6 12.14 -12.83 7.76
C ALA A 6 10.63 -12.68 7.78
N VAL A 7 10.17 -11.53 8.27
CA VAL A 7 8.76 -11.13 8.29
C VAL A 7 8.64 -9.79 7.61
N THR A 8 7.60 -9.61 6.80
CA THR A 8 7.24 -8.33 6.18
C THR A 8 5.87 -7.90 6.69
N LEU A 9 5.75 -6.64 7.10
CA LEU A 9 4.47 -6.03 7.44
C LEU A 9 4.23 -4.88 6.46
N GLN A 10 3.11 -4.92 5.74
CA GLN A 10 2.73 -3.94 4.74
C GLN A 10 1.48 -3.19 5.21
N PRO A 11 1.62 -1.94 5.70
CA PRO A 11 0.47 -1.10 5.99
C PRO A 11 -0.32 -0.80 4.70
N ASN A 12 -1.65 -0.87 4.78
CA ASN A 12 -2.57 -0.55 3.69
C ASN A 12 -3.55 0.57 4.10
N ILE A 13 -4.06 1.32 3.10
CA ILE A 13 -5.15 2.29 3.30
C ILE A 13 -6.47 1.65 2.86
N ASN A 14 -7.37 1.38 3.81
CA ASN A 14 -8.65 0.75 3.49
C ASN A 14 -9.69 1.74 2.94
N ASN A 15 -9.59 3.03 3.28
CA ASN A 15 -10.51 4.07 2.82
C ASN A 15 -9.71 5.26 2.28
N SER A 16 -9.01 5.04 1.17
CA SER A 16 -8.25 6.06 0.48
C SER A 16 -9.16 7.20 0.02
N ARG A 17 -8.67 8.44 0.05
CA ARG A 17 -9.33 9.62 -0.54
C ARG A 17 -8.89 9.90 -1.98
N SER A 18 -7.73 9.41 -2.39
CA SER A 18 -7.25 9.49 -3.76
C SER A 18 -8.23 8.83 -4.72
N ARG A 19 -8.49 9.48 -5.86
CA ARG A 19 -9.44 8.99 -6.87
C ARG A 19 -8.81 9.04 -8.26
N GLY A 20 -9.08 7.99 -9.01
CA GLY A 20 -8.55 7.76 -10.33
C GLY A 20 -9.66 7.42 -11.33
N PRO A 21 -9.65 7.97 -12.55
CA PRO A 21 -10.62 7.59 -13.57
C PRO A 21 -10.32 6.20 -14.15
N VAL A 22 -11.38 5.55 -14.62
CA VAL A 22 -11.32 4.36 -15.47
C VAL A 22 -12.09 4.68 -16.74
N ALA A 23 -11.50 4.36 -17.89
CA ALA A 23 -12.11 4.61 -19.19
C ALA A 23 -11.87 3.44 -20.15
N LEU A 24 -12.76 3.29 -21.13
CA LEU A 24 -12.49 2.43 -22.28
C LEU A 24 -11.29 2.99 -23.04
N ARG A 25 -10.40 2.11 -23.47
CA ARG A 25 -9.24 2.49 -24.31
C ARG A 25 -9.63 2.61 -25.78
N SER A 26 -10.59 1.82 -26.22
CA SER A 26 -11.13 1.79 -27.57
C SER A 26 -12.57 1.26 -27.56
N SER A 27 -13.17 1.10 -28.73
CA SER A 27 -14.47 0.43 -28.90
C SER A 27 -14.37 -1.10 -28.93
N ASN A 28 -13.17 -1.68 -28.95
CA ASN A 28 -12.97 -3.13 -28.94
C ASN A 28 -13.11 -3.68 -27.50
N PRO A 29 -14.06 -4.59 -27.22
CA PRO A 29 -14.25 -5.12 -25.87
C PRO A 29 -13.09 -5.98 -25.36
N GLU A 30 -12.25 -6.50 -26.26
CA GLU A 30 -11.06 -7.29 -25.89
C GLU A 30 -9.89 -6.41 -25.42
N ASP A 31 -9.94 -5.10 -25.66
CA ASP A 31 -8.90 -4.18 -25.24
C ASP A 31 -8.99 -3.91 -23.74
N SER A 32 -7.84 -3.94 -23.06
CA SER A 32 -7.77 -3.59 -21.65
C SER A 32 -8.14 -2.13 -21.38
N LEU A 33 -8.80 -1.89 -20.25
CA LEU A 33 -9.19 -0.56 -19.78
C LEU A 33 -7.98 0.39 -19.63
N LYS A 34 -8.24 1.69 -19.76
CA LYS A 34 -7.33 2.75 -19.30
C LYS A 34 -7.63 3.02 -17.83
N ILE A 35 -6.67 2.75 -16.96
CA ILE A 35 -6.78 2.96 -15.52
C ILE A 35 -5.71 3.96 -15.10
N GLU A 36 -6.12 5.07 -14.49
CA GLU A 36 -5.22 6.04 -13.89
C GLU A 36 -5.46 6.03 -12.39
N MET A 37 -4.62 5.32 -11.61
CA MET A 37 -4.94 5.06 -10.20
C MET A 37 -4.81 6.30 -9.30
N ASN A 38 -4.00 7.29 -9.70
CA ASN A 38 -3.71 8.51 -8.92
C ASN A 38 -3.37 8.23 -7.45
N LEU A 39 -2.63 7.15 -7.18
CA LEU A 39 -2.30 6.75 -5.82
C LEU A 39 -1.57 7.88 -5.10
N LEU A 40 -1.99 8.16 -3.86
CA LEU A 40 -1.41 9.20 -3.00
C LEU A 40 -1.60 10.63 -3.53
N SER A 41 -2.55 10.86 -4.43
CA SER A 41 -2.92 12.21 -4.90
C SER A 41 -3.53 13.06 -3.79
N ASP A 42 -4.28 12.45 -2.86
CA ASP A 42 -4.74 13.12 -1.66
C ASP A 42 -3.65 13.05 -0.56
N PRO A 43 -3.20 14.18 0.00
CA PRO A 43 -2.18 14.20 1.06
C PRO A 43 -2.52 13.33 2.28
N LEU A 44 -3.80 13.15 2.61
CA LEU A 44 -4.22 12.34 3.76
C LEU A 44 -3.82 10.87 3.59
N ASP A 45 -3.84 10.35 2.37
CA ASP A 45 -3.50 8.96 2.11
C ASP A 45 -2.02 8.69 2.43
N ARG A 46 -1.16 9.65 2.05
CA ARG A 46 0.26 9.61 2.38
C ARG A 46 0.48 9.69 3.89
N GLU A 47 -0.19 10.61 4.58
CA GLU A 47 -0.10 10.74 6.04
C GLU A 47 -0.56 9.46 6.76
N THR A 48 -1.64 8.85 6.28
CA THR A 48 -2.19 7.60 6.81
C THR A 48 -1.18 6.45 6.68
N LEU A 49 -0.54 6.31 5.52
CA LEU A 49 0.51 5.29 5.33
C LEU A 49 1.73 5.53 6.22
N ILE A 50 2.17 6.78 6.38
CA ILE A 50 3.28 7.11 7.29
C ILE A 50 2.94 6.70 8.73
N ASN A 51 1.70 6.93 9.16
CA ASN A 51 1.24 6.50 10.48
C ASN A 51 1.21 4.97 10.61
N GLY A 52 0.73 4.26 9.58
CA GLY A 52 0.79 2.80 9.52
C GLY A 52 2.23 2.25 9.59
N LEU A 53 3.18 2.88 8.89
CA LEU A 53 4.61 2.52 8.97
C LEU A 53 5.17 2.74 10.38
N ARG A 54 4.83 3.85 11.03
CA ARG A 54 5.23 4.11 12.43
C ARG A 54 4.69 3.04 13.36
N MET A 55 3.44 2.59 13.17
CA MET A 55 2.86 1.48 13.93
C MET A 55 3.59 0.17 13.66
N ALA A 56 3.89 -0.15 12.40
CA ALA A 56 4.63 -1.35 12.03
C ALA A 56 6.02 -1.41 12.68
N ARG A 57 6.74 -0.28 12.70
CA ARG A 57 8.04 -0.17 13.40
C ARG A 57 7.90 -0.44 14.90
N LYS A 58 6.88 0.12 15.54
CA LYS A 58 6.59 -0.14 16.95
C LYS A 58 6.26 -1.62 17.21
N ALA A 59 5.56 -2.28 16.29
CA ALA A 59 5.25 -3.71 16.40
C ALA A 59 6.52 -4.58 16.34
N PHE A 60 7.44 -4.30 15.42
CA PHE A 60 8.72 -5.02 15.34
C PHE A 60 9.69 -4.73 16.49
N GLN A 61 9.48 -3.65 17.25
CA GLN A 61 10.26 -3.35 18.46
C GLN A 61 9.75 -4.09 19.70
N GLN A 62 8.65 -4.85 19.62
CA GLN A 62 8.13 -5.61 20.75
C GLN A 62 9.01 -6.82 21.09
N LYS A 63 8.99 -7.26 22.35
CA LYS A 63 9.78 -8.42 22.82
C LYS A 63 9.56 -9.70 22.01
N ALA A 64 8.36 -9.89 21.45
CA ALA A 64 8.03 -11.02 20.58
C ALA A 64 8.90 -11.08 19.30
N PHE A 65 9.50 -9.96 18.90
CA PHE A 65 10.41 -9.83 17.76
C PHE A 65 11.85 -9.52 18.18
N ALA A 66 12.14 -9.46 19.48
CA ALA A 66 13.51 -9.31 19.95
C ALA A 66 14.28 -10.62 19.66
N LEU A 67 15.45 -10.51 19.04
CA LEU A 67 16.40 -11.61 18.96
C LEU A 67 16.77 -11.99 20.39
N THR A 68 16.36 -13.18 20.81
CA THR A 68 16.77 -13.78 22.09
C THR A 68 18.13 -14.43 21.91
#